data_AF-A0A1M3INC3-F1
#
_entry.id   AF-A0A1M3INC3-F1
#
_cell.length_a   1.000
_cell.length_b   1.000
_cell.length_c   1.000
_cell.angle_alpha   90.00
_cell.angle_beta   90.00
_cell.angle_gamma   90.00
#
_symmetry.space_group_name_H-M   'P 1'
#
loop_
_entity.id
_entity.type
_entity.pdbx_description
1 polymer ?
#
loop_
_entity_poly.entity_id
_entity_poly.type
_entity_poly.pdbx_seq_one_letter_code
_entity_poly.pdbx_strand_id
1 'polypeptide(L)'
;MSRKKINFDAKIKLSNMVDSPHEAQITEKLNIINHTKNTQITSFRLRQVDVERLDEVLKKANEINMSHPFTRTSLVRGLLMLAVDSNPKKLLEYIRKSL
;
A
#
# COMPACT_ATOMS: atom_id res chain seq x y z
N MET A 1 -44.30 21.79 24.98
CA MET A 1 -43.62 21.94 23.68
C MET A 1 -43.66 20.62 22.94
N SER A 2 -44.42 20.54 21.84
CA SER A 2 -44.76 19.29 21.14
C SER A 2 -43.90 19.09 19.90
N ARG A 3 -43.29 17.90 19.76
CA ARG A 3 -42.43 17.50 18.63
C ARG A 3 -43.30 17.26 17.40
N LYS A 4 -43.08 18.01 16.31
CA LYS A 4 -43.75 17.80 15.01
C LYS A 4 -43.29 16.48 14.39
N LYS A 5 -44.23 15.57 14.12
CA LYS A 5 -44.03 14.31 13.39
C LYS A 5 -43.84 14.62 11.89
N ILE A 6 -42.81 14.04 11.28
CA ILE A 6 -42.55 14.13 9.83
C ILE A 6 -43.51 13.18 9.13
N ASN A 7 -44.26 13.68 8.15
CA ASN A 7 -45.21 12.90 7.36
C ASN A 7 -44.52 12.43 6.07
N PHE A 8 -44.35 11.11 5.92
CA PHE A 8 -43.65 10.49 4.78
C PHE A 8 -44.53 10.32 3.53
N ASP A 9 -45.81 10.70 3.58
CA ASP A 9 -46.74 10.64 2.44
C ASP A 9 -46.64 11.84 1.48
N ALA A 10 -45.68 12.73 1.68
CA ALA A 10 -45.41 13.78 0.70
C ALA A 10 -44.76 13.16 -0.55
N LYS A 11 -45.57 12.92 -1.59
CA LYS A 11 -45.16 12.57 -2.97
C LYS A 11 -43.97 13.44 -3.42
N ILE A 12 -42.75 12.92 -3.29
CA ILE A 12 -41.55 13.51 -3.89
C ILE A 12 -41.48 13.03 -5.34
N LYS A 13 -41.41 14.01 -6.25
CA LYS A 13 -41.57 13.96 -7.72
C LYS A 13 -40.46 13.20 -8.47
N LEU A 14 -40.02 12.04 -7.99
CA LEU A 14 -38.96 11.23 -8.63
C LEU A 14 -39.44 9.85 -9.13
N SER A 15 -40.67 9.44 -8.83
CA SER A 15 -41.20 8.12 -9.18
C SER A 15 -41.82 8.01 -10.58
N ASN A 16 -41.85 9.07 -11.40
CA ASN A 16 -42.55 9.11 -12.69
C ASN A 16 -41.62 9.15 -13.93
N MET A 17 -40.33 8.81 -13.81
CA MET A 17 -39.42 8.64 -14.97
C MET A 17 -39.08 7.16 -15.23
N VAL A 18 -39.98 6.25 -14.85
CA VAL A 18 -39.92 4.85 -15.28
C VAL A 18 -41.14 4.64 -16.18
N ASP A 19 -40.95 4.87 -17.48
CA ASP A 19 -41.57 4.09 -18.57
C ASP A 19 -41.32 4.79 -19.91
N SER A 20 -40.25 4.38 -20.59
CA SER A 20 -40.08 4.56 -22.04
C SER A 20 -39.24 3.38 -22.54
N PRO A 21 -39.80 2.46 -23.34
CA PRO A 21 -39.08 1.30 -23.84
C PRO A 21 -38.28 1.64 -25.10
N HIS A 22 -37.13 0.99 -25.24
CA HIS A 22 -36.27 0.95 -26.43
C HIS A 22 -35.67 2.28 -26.90
N GLU A 23 -34.40 2.50 -26.53
CA GLU A 23 -33.34 2.74 -27.51
C GLU A 23 -31.95 2.60 -26.87
N ALA A 24 -31.04 1.98 -27.63
CA ALA A 24 -29.59 2.00 -27.49
C ALA A 24 -28.97 1.50 -26.17
N GLN A 25 -28.72 0.19 -26.16
CA GLN A 25 -27.47 -0.36 -25.60
C GLN A 25 -26.29 0.52 -26.04
N ILE A 26 -25.68 1.30 -25.14
CA ILE A 26 -24.23 1.43 -24.92
C ILE A 26 -24.13 1.86 -23.44
N THR A 27 -24.34 0.93 -22.51
CA THR A 27 -23.70 1.04 -21.21
C THR A 27 -22.21 0.90 -21.49
N GLU A 28 -21.50 2.02 -21.51
CA GLU A 28 -20.04 2.04 -21.38
C GLU A 28 -19.71 1.21 -20.13
N LYS A 29 -19.29 -0.03 -20.36
CA LYS A 29 -18.58 -0.80 -19.35
C LYS A 29 -17.32 0.00 -19.10
N LEU A 30 -17.33 0.80 -18.03
CA LEU A 30 -16.12 1.25 -17.39
C LEU A 30 -15.32 -0.01 -17.09
N ASN A 31 -14.38 -0.32 -17.98
CA ASN A 31 -13.34 -1.30 -17.73
C ASN A 31 -12.52 -0.71 -16.59
N ILE A 32 -12.95 -0.98 -15.36
CA ILE A 32 -12.07 -0.89 -14.21
C ILE A 32 -11.04 -1.97 -14.47
N ILE A 33 -9.96 -1.58 -15.15
CA ILE A 33 -8.79 -2.42 -15.33
C ILE A 33 -8.21 -2.53 -13.92
N ASN A 34 -8.70 -3.51 -13.16
CA ASN A 34 -8.05 -4.00 -11.96
C ASN A 34 -6.72 -4.60 -12.43
N HIS A 35 -5.71 -3.75 -12.58
CA HIS A 35 -4.32 -4.17 -12.54
C HIS A 35 -4.02 -4.60 -11.12
N THR A 36 -4.61 -5.72 -10.67
CA THR A 36 -4.00 -6.54 -9.64
C THR A 36 -2.73 -7.08 -10.26
N LYS A 37 -1.66 -6.26 -10.27
CA LYS A 37 -0.30 -6.75 -10.47
C LYS A 37 -0.19 -7.93 -9.52
N ASN A 38 -0.05 -9.11 -10.09
CA ASN A 38 0.05 -10.36 -9.36
C ASN A 38 1.31 -10.24 -8.49
N THR A 39 1.16 -9.74 -7.26
CA THR A 39 2.27 -9.52 -6.34
C THR A 39 2.69 -10.88 -5.81
N GLN A 40 3.57 -11.54 -6.54
CA GLN A 40 4.24 -12.73 -6.04
C GLN A 40 5.00 -12.34 -4.77
N ILE A 41 4.61 -12.96 -3.65
CA ILE A 41 5.30 -12.77 -2.39
C ILE A 41 6.60 -13.55 -2.47
N THR A 42 7.72 -12.85 -2.59
CA THR A 42 9.06 -13.46 -2.53
C THR A 42 9.57 -13.39 -1.09
N SER A 43 9.85 -14.55 -0.51
CA SER A 43 10.46 -14.66 0.82
C SER A 43 11.93 -15.03 0.72
N PHE A 44 12.80 -14.33 1.45
CA PHE A 44 14.21 -14.68 1.63
C PHE A 44 14.49 -14.96 3.11
N ARG A 45 15.13 -16.10 3.40
CA ARG A 45 15.54 -16.45 4.76
C ARG A 45 16.96 -15.95 5.02
N LEU A 46 17.10 -15.06 5.99
CA LEU A 46 18.40 -14.58 6.44
C LEU A 46 19.19 -15.71 7.14
N ARG A 47 20.51 -15.73 6.94
CA ARG A 47 21.42 -16.57 7.73
C ARG A 47 21.59 -15.93 9.11
N GLN A 48 22.07 -16.70 10.09
CA GLN A 48 22.29 -16.19 11.44
C GLN A 48 23.21 -14.95 11.46
N VAL A 49 24.33 -15.00 10.73
CA VAL A 49 25.26 -13.86 10.61
C VAL A 49 24.59 -12.62 10.02
N ASP A 50 23.65 -12.79 9.07
CA ASP A 50 22.93 -11.66 8.47
C ASP A 50 21.94 -11.03 9.47
N VAL A 51 21.33 -11.85 10.34
CA VAL A 51 20.45 -11.37 11.43
C VAL A 51 21.26 -10.57 12.46
N GLU A 52 22.44 -11.07 12.85
CA GLU A 52 23.32 -10.38 13.79
C GLU A 52 23.77 -9.02 13.25
N ARG A 53 24.17 -8.96 11.97
CA ARG A 53 24.50 -7.70 11.28
C ARG A 53 23.31 -6.76 11.22
N LEU A 54 22.10 -7.27 10.95
CA LEU A 54 20.88 -6.47 10.93
C LEU A 54 20.60 -5.84 12.31
N ASP A 55 20.79 -6.60 13.38
CA ASP A 55 20.61 -6.10 14.76
C ASP A 55 21.67 -5.06 15.13
N GLU A 56 22.92 -5.24 14.70
CA GLU A 56 23.97 -4.24 14.90
C GLU A 56 23.64 -2.92 14.20
N VAL A 57 23.19 -2.98 12.94
CA VAL A 57 22.77 -1.79 12.18
C VAL A 57 21.54 -1.14 12.82
N LEU A 58 20.58 -1.94 13.27
CA LEU A 58 19.37 -1.43 13.93
C LEU A 58 19.70 -0.70 15.23
N LYS A 59 20.61 -1.26 16.03
CA LYS A 59 21.08 -0.63 17.26
C LYS A 59 21.73 0.73 16.95
N LYS A 60 22.67 0.78 15.99
CA LYS A 60 23.32 2.04 15.58
C LYS A 60 22.33 3.09 15.09
N ALA A 61 21.31 2.68 14.31
CA ALA A 61 20.28 3.60 13.83
C ALA A 61 19.41 4.15 14.97
N ASN A 62 19.06 3.31 15.94
CA ASN A 62 18.19 3.69 17.06
C ASN A 62 18.93 4.46 18.16
N GLU A 63 20.25 4.31 18.28
CA GLU A 63 21.09 5.19 19.12
C GLU A 63 20.99 6.64 18.65
N ILE A 64 20.86 6.88 17.35
CA ILE A 64 20.69 8.22 16.78
C ILE A 64 19.22 8.66 16.88
N ASN A 65 18.27 7.77 16.59
CA ASN A 65 16.84 8.06 16.61
C ASN A 65 16.15 7.53 17.87
N MET A 66 16.56 8.03 19.03
CA MET A 66 16.03 7.58 20.33
C MET A 66 14.53 7.85 20.52
N SER A 67 14.01 8.90 19.88
CA SER A 67 12.61 9.33 20.06
C SER A 67 11.61 8.36 19.41
N HIS A 68 11.99 7.74 18.28
CA HIS A 68 11.12 6.88 17.49
C HIS A 68 11.94 5.70 16.94
N PRO A 69 12.24 4.70 17.78
CA PRO A 69 13.09 3.59 17.38
C PRO A 69 12.50 2.86 16.19
N PHE A 70 13.35 2.57 15.21
CA PHE A 70 12.98 1.77 14.06
C PHE A 70 12.83 0.30 14.42
N THR A 71 11.96 -0.38 13.69
CA THR A 71 11.83 -1.84 13.70
C THR A 71 12.74 -2.47 12.64
N ARG A 72 13.05 -3.77 12.79
CA ARG A 72 13.78 -4.54 11.76
C ARG A 72 13.15 -4.40 10.37
N THR A 73 11.82 -4.45 10.29
CA THR A 73 11.08 -4.28 9.02
C THR A 73 11.30 -2.90 8.42
N SER A 74 11.31 -1.85 9.24
CA SER A 74 11.54 -0.48 8.77
C SER A 74 12.96 -0.30 8.25
N LEU A 75 13.94 -0.90 8.94
CA LEU A 75 15.33 -0.90 8.49
C LEU A 75 15.48 -1.61 7.14
N VAL A 76 14.89 -2.80 6.96
CA VAL A 76 14.93 -3.52 5.68
C VAL A 76 14.31 -2.68 4.55
N ARG A 77 13.18 -2.01 4.79
CA ARG A 77 12.57 -1.10 3.81
C ARG A 77 13.51 0.07 3.48
N GLY A 78 14.16 0.65 4.48
CA GLY A 78 15.15 1.72 4.29
C GLY A 78 16.36 1.27 3.48
N LEU A 79 16.87 0.06 3.72
CA LEU A 79 17.99 -0.51 2.96
C LEU A 79 17.62 -0.79 1.50
N LEU A 80 16.40 -1.26 1.24
CA LEU A 80 15.90 -1.43 -0.12
C LEU A 80 15.81 -0.08 -0.85
N MET A 81 15.31 0.96 -0.17
CA MET A 81 15.26 2.31 -0.74
C MET A 81 16.66 2.86 -1.02
N LEU A 82 17.58 2.69 -0.07
CA LEU A 82 18.98 3.05 -0.24
C LEU A 82 19.60 2.36 -1.45
N ALA A 83 19.28 1.09 -1.68
CA ALA A 83 19.78 0.35 -2.84
C ALA A 83 19.22 0.89 -4.17
N VAL A 84 17.98 1.35 -4.18
CA VAL A 84 17.35 2.01 -5.35
C VAL A 84 18.04 3.34 -5.66
N ASP A 85 18.37 4.13 -4.64
CA ASP A 85 19.01 5.44 -4.81
C ASP A 85 20.54 5.35 -5.01
N SER A 86 21.14 4.19 -4.74
CA SER A 86 22.58 3.98 -4.80
C SER A 86 23.09 3.78 -6.22
N ASN A 87 24.37 4.16 -6.44
CA ASN A 87 25.05 3.85 -7.69
C ASN A 87 25.16 2.32 -7.91
N PRO A 88 24.80 1.80 -9.11
CA PRO A 88 24.86 0.37 -9.39
C PRO A 88 26.22 -0.29 -9.15
N LYS A 89 27.33 0.44 -9.38
CA LYS A 89 28.69 -0.08 -9.13
C LYS A 89 28.92 -0.37 -7.64
N LYS A 90 28.46 0.54 -6.78
CA LYS A 90 28.58 0.41 -5.32
C LYS A 90 27.71 -0.73 -4.80
N LEU A 91 26.51 -0.88 -5.35
CA LEU A 91 25.62 -2.02 -5.03
C LEU A 91 26.28 -3.36 -5.39
N LEU A 92 26.85 -3.49 -6.59
CA LEU A 92 27.55 -4.70 -7.02
C LEU A 92 28.76 -5.03 -6.14
N GLU A 93 29.51 -4.02 -5.71
CA GLU A 93 30.64 -4.19 -4.79
C GLU A 93 30.19 -4.80 -3.46
N TYR A 94 29.10 -4.29 -2.86
CA TYR A 94 28.56 -4.84 -1.62
C TYR A 94 28.00 -6.25 -1.78
N ILE A 95 27.32 -6.55 -2.89
CA ILE A 95 26.85 -7.92 -3.17
C ILE A 95 28.03 -8.88 -3.21
N ARG A 96 29.10 -8.54 -3.93
CA ARG A 96 30.31 -9.39 -4.02
C ARG A 96 31.00 -9.58 -2.67
N LYS A 97 31.01 -8.56 -1.81
CA LYS A 97 31.55 -8.67 -0.44
C LYS A 97 30.69 -9.54 0.49
N SER A 98 29.44 -9.81 0.14
CA SER A 98 28.48 -10.55 0.97
C SER A 98 28.34 -12.05 0.63
N LEU A 99 28.86 -12.44 -0.54
CA LEU A 99 28.99 -13.83 -1.00
C LEU A 99 30.14 -14.51 -0.27
#